data_AF-A0A661E7N7-F1
#
_entry.id   AF-A0A661E7N7-F1
#
_cell.length_a   1.000
_cell.length_b   1.000
_cell.length_c   1.000
_cell.angle_alpha   90.00
_cell.angle_beta   90.00
_cell.angle_gamma   90.00
#
_symmetry.space_group_name_H-M   'P 1'
#
loop_
_entity.id
_entity.type
_entity.pdbx_description
1 polymer ?
#
loop_
_entity_poly.entity_id
_entity_poly.type
_entity_poly.pdbx_seq_one_letter_code
_entity_poly.pdbx_strand_id
1 'polypeptide(L)'
;ECDLIVPAVGQSGDLTGLESFDNGRGLIDSDKFYQVPDKPGYFVCGDIVRPHLLTTAIGQAAVAVDSIDRYLDRDEFDRRPKVDVHHFNLLDKLRETSLEPEAYDHHQDWGTDAAGFAVHNFEDRSHQEIIPHELLYLAHFPFTARNKRVETGVGADKVLGHFEERFRGLDEENVRAEAERCMSCGMCFECDNCVIYCPQDAVLRTPKDQTTMGRYVYTDYDRCIGCHICAEVCPTGYINMGMGAD
;
A
#
# COMPACT_ATOMS: atom_id res chain seq x y z
N GLU A 1 -42.59 25.61 21.43
CA GLU A 1 -41.73 25.52 22.61
C GLU A 1 -40.67 24.46 22.38
N CYS A 2 -39.45 24.69 22.85
CA CYS A 2 -38.37 23.71 22.84
C CYS A 2 -37.71 23.69 24.23
N ASP A 3 -37.38 22.49 24.73
CA ASP A 3 -36.81 22.30 26.07
C ASP A 3 -35.30 22.58 26.13
N LEU A 4 -34.60 22.49 24.99
CA LEU A 4 -33.17 22.75 24.88
C LEU A 4 -32.83 23.30 23.50
N ILE A 5 -32.02 24.37 23.48
CA ILE A 5 -31.40 24.90 22.27
C ILE A 5 -29.89 24.68 22.42
N VAL A 6 -29.32 23.90 21.51
CA VAL A 6 -27.86 23.78 21.36
C VAL A 6 -27.46 24.55 20.10
N PRO A 7 -26.84 25.74 20.23
CA PRO A 7 -26.38 26.47 19.07
C PRO A 7 -25.20 25.73 18.42
N ALA A 8 -25.29 25.49 17.11
CA ALA A 8 -24.17 25.00 16.33
C ALA A 8 -23.18 26.15 16.10
N VAL A 9 -22.16 26.23 16.94
CA VAL A 9 -21.12 27.25 16.84
C VAL A 9 -20.15 26.86 15.72
N GLY A 10 -19.89 27.78 14.79
CA GLY A 10 -18.85 27.61 13.78
C GLY A 10 -17.45 27.82 14.33
N GLN A 11 -16.43 27.68 13.48
CA GLN A 11 -15.04 27.95 13.83
C GLN A 11 -14.41 28.95 12.86
N SER A 12 -13.49 29.78 13.37
CA SER A 12 -12.69 30.73 12.59
C SER A 12 -11.24 30.66 13.05
N GLY A 13 -10.30 31.00 12.16
CA GLY A 13 -8.90 31.12 12.52
C GLY A 13 -8.63 32.35 13.40
N ASP A 14 -7.80 32.18 14.42
CA ASP A 14 -7.12 33.30 15.07
C ASP A 14 -5.77 33.51 14.36
N LEU A 15 -5.70 34.57 13.55
CA LEU A 15 -4.52 34.92 12.76
C LEU A 15 -3.75 36.10 13.36
N THR A 16 -3.94 36.39 14.65
CA THR A 16 -3.17 37.42 15.35
C THR A 16 -1.67 37.10 15.26
N GLY A 17 -0.88 38.01 14.68
CA GLY A 17 0.55 37.83 14.40
C GLY A 17 0.86 37.06 13.09
N LEU A 18 -0.15 36.58 12.38
CA LEU A 18 -0.07 35.90 11.08
C LEU A 18 -0.97 36.59 10.03
N GLU A 19 -1.22 37.90 10.18
CA GLU A 19 -2.16 38.65 9.34
C GLU A 19 -1.79 38.60 7.86
N SER A 20 -0.49 38.44 7.56
CA SER A 20 -0.01 38.32 6.17
C SER A 20 -0.43 37.04 5.45
N PHE A 21 -1.03 36.08 6.16
CA PHE A 21 -1.52 34.81 5.63
C PHE A 21 -3.05 34.77 5.47
N ASP A 22 -3.76 35.79 5.97
CA ASP A 22 -5.23 35.85 5.90
C ASP A 22 -5.69 36.09 4.44
N ASN A 23 -6.58 35.23 3.95
CA ASN A 23 -7.26 35.40 2.67
C ASN A 23 -8.47 36.37 2.75
N GLY A 24 -8.62 37.08 3.85
CA GLY A 24 -9.72 38.02 4.14
C GLY A 24 -10.96 37.35 4.69
N ARG A 25 -10.91 36.04 4.99
CA ARG A 25 -12.01 35.26 5.59
C ARG A 25 -11.62 34.65 6.94
N GLY A 26 -10.46 35.03 7.51
CA GLY A 26 -9.92 34.40 8.72
C GLY A 26 -9.43 32.98 8.46
N LEU A 27 -8.98 32.71 7.23
CA LEU A 27 -8.47 31.43 6.73
C LEU A 27 -7.22 31.67 5.87
N ILE A 28 -6.47 30.61 5.58
CA ILE A 28 -5.26 30.68 4.75
C ILE A 28 -5.49 29.86 3.48
N ASP A 29 -5.25 30.47 2.32
CA ASP A 29 -5.33 29.75 1.04
C ASP A 29 -4.13 28.81 0.85
N SER A 30 -4.35 27.72 0.12
CA SER A 30 -3.32 26.74 -0.19
C SER A 30 -3.39 26.34 -1.66
N ASP A 31 -2.25 26.00 -2.25
CA ASP A 31 -2.21 25.34 -3.55
C ASP A 31 -2.47 23.83 -3.43
N LYS A 32 -2.26 23.08 -4.52
CA LYS A 32 -2.44 21.63 -4.57
C LYS A 32 -1.42 20.83 -3.72
N PHE A 33 -0.35 21.48 -3.29
CA PHE A 33 0.71 20.94 -2.43
C PHE A 33 0.63 21.49 -1.01
N TYR A 34 -0.47 22.16 -0.67
CA TYR A 34 -0.65 22.83 0.61
C TYR A 34 0.39 23.91 0.91
N GLN A 35 1.09 24.40 -0.12
CA GLN A 35 1.95 25.58 -0.01
C GLN A 35 1.08 26.83 -0.08
N VAL A 36 1.41 27.83 0.73
CA VAL A 36 0.69 29.11 0.72
C VAL A 36 1.05 29.86 -0.57
N PRO A 37 0.04 30.29 -1.38
CA PRO A 37 0.29 31.05 -2.59
C PRO A 37 1.18 32.27 -2.34
N ASP A 38 2.09 32.53 -3.27
CA ASP A 38 3.05 33.66 -3.22
C ASP A 38 3.98 33.68 -1.99
N LYS A 39 4.06 32.58 -1.23
CA LYS A 39 4.95 32.41 -0.07
C LYS A 39 5.67 31.06 -0.10
N PRO A 40 6.72 30.91 -0.93
CA PRO A 40 7.51 29.68 -1.00
C PRO A 40 8.06 29.25 0.36
N GLY A 41 7.97 27.96 0.67
CA GLY A 41 8.45 27.39 1.93
C GLY A 41 7.47 27.50 3.11
N TYR A 42 6.30 28.12 2.92
CA TYR A 42 5.23 28.15 3.92
C TYR A 42 4.14 27.17 3.53
N PHE A 43 3.79 26.25 4.43
CA PHE A 43 2.78 25.21 4.19
C PHE A 43 1.67 25.31 5.21
N VAL A 44 0.46 24.90 4.82
CA VAL A 44 -0.73 25.06 5.63
C VAL A 44 -1.70 23.88 5.45
N CYS A 45 -2.23 23.35 6.55
CA CYS A 45 -3.18 22.25 6.53
C CYS A 45 -4.18 22.35 7.68
N GLY A 46 -5.25 21.57 7.61
CA GLY A 46 -6.30 21.51 8.61
C GLY A 46 -7.39 22.55 8.41
N ASP A 47 -8.13 22.79 9.49
CA ASP A 47 -9.32 23.66 9.46
C ASP A 47 -9.02 25.12 9.13
N ILE A 48 -7.77 25.56 9.30
CA ILE A 48 -7.33 26.91 8.93
C ILE A 48 -7.37 27.14 7.41
N VAL A 49 -7.31 26.07 6.60
CA VAL A 49 -7.53 26.13 5.15
C VAL A 49 -9.01 26.14 4.83
N ARG A 50 -9.72 25.15 5.39
CA ARG A 50 -11.18 25.04 5.29
C ARG A 50 -11.69 24.10 6.39
N PRO A 51 -12.57 24.57 7.30
CA PRO A 51 -13.24 23.74 8.29
C PRO A 51 -13.84 22.47 7.68
N HIS A 52 -13.45 21.30 8.16
CA HIS A 52 -13.96 20.02 7.65
C HIS A 52 -13.89 18.89 8.68
N LEU A 53 -14.10 17.65 8.22
CA LEU A 53 -13.92 16.43 9.01
C LEU A 53 -12.45 16.25 9.43
N LEU A 54 -12.25 15.65 10.61
CA LEU A 54 -10.93 15.26 11.12
C LEU A 54 -10.09 14.49 10.09
N THR A 55 -10.71 13.57 9.34
CA THR A 55 -10.03 12.77 8.31
C THR A 55 -9.48 13.63 7.17
N THR A 56 -10.12 14.76 6.89
CA THR A 56 -9.64 15.73 5.90
C THR A 56 -8.41 16.45 6.41
N ALA A 57 -8.40 16.92 7.66
CA ALA A 57 -7.23 17.54 8.26
C ALA A 57 -6.02 16.58 8.29
N ILE A 58 -6.24 15.30 8.61
CA ILE A 58 -5.18 14.26 8.57
C ILE A 58 -4.66 14.07 7.14
N GLY A 59 -5.56 13.98 6.15
CA GLY A 59 -5.16 13.86 4.74
C GLY A 59 -4.36 15.07 4.24
N GLN A 60 -4.81 16.28 4.58
CA GLN A 60 -4.11 17.53 4.27
C GLN A 60 -2.71 17.56 4.90
N ALA A 61 -2.58 17.19 6.17
CA ALA A 61 -1.30 17.12 6.86
C ALA A 61 -0.34 16.13 6.20
N ALA A 62 -0.82 14.95 5.80
CA ALA A 62 0.00 13.97 5.10
C ALA A 62 0.54 14.51 3.75
N VAL A 63 -0.25 15.30 3.01
CA VAL A 63 0.23 15.94 1.76
C VAL A 63 1.20 17.08 2.07
N ALA A 64 0.90 17.91 3.08
CA ALA A 64 1.75 19.03 3.46
C ALA A 64 3.15 18.57 3.92
N VAL A 65 3.24 17.49 4.70
CA VAL A 65 4.52 16.91 5.14
C VAL A 65 5.35 16.41 3.95
N ASP A 66 4.75 15.63 3.03
CA ASP A 66 5.42 15.19 1.80
C ASP A 66 5.90 16.39 0.95
N SER A 67 5.08 17.43 0.89
CA SER A 67 5.42 18.66 0.14
C SER A 67 6.55 19.45 0.81
N ILE A 68 6.62 19.46 2.15
CA ILE A 68 7.74 20.03 2.90
C ILE A 68 9.02 19.25 2.62
N ASP A 69 8.96 17.92 2.67
CA ASP A 69 10.11 17.03 2.43
C ASP A 69 10.72 17.28 1.03
N ARG A 70 9.88 17.24 -0.01
CA ARG A 70 10.28 17.56 -1.41
C ARG A 70 10.86 18.96 -1.55
N TYR A 71 10.26 19.95 -0.89
CA TYR A 71 10.76 21.33 -0.92
C TYR A 71 12.15 21.45 -0.29
N LEU A 72 12.42 20.72 0.79
CA LEU A 72 13.72 20.69 1.46
C LEU A 72 14.78 19.96 0.62
N ASP A 73 14.38 18.88 -0.06
CA ASP A 73 15.25 18.10 -0.95
C ASP A 73 15.49 18.75 -2.31
N ARG A 74 14.86 19.90 -2.59
CA ARG A 74 14.88 20.65 -3.86
C ARG A 74 14.38 19.82 -5.06
N ASP A 75 13.48 18.89 -4.79
CA ASP A 75 12.84 18.11 -5.83
C ASP A 75 11.69 18.89 -6.48
N GLU A 76 11.31 18.53 -7.70
CA GLU A 76 10.14 19.11 -8.34
C GLU A 76 8.85 18.54 -7.72
N PHE A 77 7.85 19.41 -7.52
CA PHE A 77 6.56 18.98 -7.00
C PHE A 77 5.79 18.19 -8.06
N ASP A 78 5.86 16.86 -7.98
CA ASP A 78 5.09 15.96 -8.84
C ASP A 78 3.67 15.71 -8.32
N ARG A 79 2.76 15.33 -9.23
CA ARG A 79 1.36 15.07 -8.86
C ARG A 79 1.27 13.80 -8.01
N ARG A 80 0.87 13.93 -6.74
CA ARG A 80 0.63 12.78 -5.85
C ARG A 80 -0.39 11.81 -6.47
N PRO A 81 -0.12 10.49 -6.45
CA PRO A 81 -1.08 9.49 -6.92
C PRO A 81 -2.36 9.55 -6.08
N LYS A 82 -3.51 9.17 -6.68
CA LYS A 82 -4.81 9.16 -5.98
C LYS A 82 -4.83 8.19 -4.79
N VAL A 83 -4.02 7.14 -4.87
CA VAL A 83 -3.79 6.17 -3.81
C VAL A 83 -2.29 6.19 -3.57
N ASP A 84 -1.89 6.70 -2.41
CA ASP A 84 -0.50 6.78 -2.00
C ASP A 84 -0.18 5.64 -1.04
N VAL A 85 -0.06 4.45 -1.62
CA VAL A 85 0.40 3.25 -0.94
C VAL A 85 1.49 2.63 -1.79
N HIS A 86 2.46 1.99 -1.13
CA HIS A 86 3.47 1.23 -1.84
C HIS A 86 2.81 0.01 -2.46
N HIS A 87 2.54 0.07 -3.76
CA HIS A 87 2.14 -1.11 -4.51
C HIS A 87 3.37 -1.95 -4.80
N PHE A 88 3.22 -3.26 -4.79
CA PHE A 88 4.22 -4.12 -5.42
C PHE A 88 4.28 -3.75 -6.92
N ASN A 89 5.48 -3.65 -7.47
CA ASN A 89 5.69 -3.37 -8.89
C ASN A 89 6.54 -4.49 -9.47
N LEU A 90 5.92 -5.36 -10.27
CA LEU A 90 6.62 -6.49 -10.88
C LEU A 90 7.78 -6.02 -11.77
N LEU A 91 7.59 -4.95 -12.54
CA LEU A 91 8.62 -4.46 -13.47
C LEU A 91 9.88 -4.00 -12.72
N ASP A 92 9.72 -3.32 -11.58
CA ASP A 92 10.87 -2.93 -10.76
C ASP A 92 11.57 -4.15 -10.17
N LYS A 93 10.82 -5.17 -9.74
CA LYS A 93 11.40 -6.45 -9.27
C LYS A 93 12.10 -7.26 -10.37
N LEU A 94 11.60 -7.21 -11.59
CA LEU A 94 12.27 -7.82 -12.75
C LEU A 94 13.56 -7.08 -13.08
N ARG A 95 13.57 -5.73 -13.04
CA ARG A 95 14.80 -4.94 -13.22
C ARG A 95 15.86 -5.23 -12.16
N GLU A 96 15.46 -5.35 -10.89
CA GLU A 96 16.37 -5.73 -9.78
C GLU A 96 17.11 -7.05 -10.04
N THR A 97 16.49 -7.95 -10.82
CA THR A 97 17.00 -9.28 -11.14
C THR A 97 17.51 -9.43 -12.58
N SER A 98 17.62 -8.32 -13.33
CA SER A 98 18.02 -8.32 -14.75
C SER A 98 17.11 -9.16 -15.67
N LEU A 99 15.81 -9.22 -15.33
CA LEU A 99 14.76 -9.93 -16.04
C LEU A 99 13.74 -8.98 -16.68
N GLU A 100 14.15 -7.74 -16.96
CA GLU A 100 13.26 -6.75 -17.57
C GLU A 100 12.76 -7.21 -18.95
N PRO A 101 11.49 -6.94 -19.29
CA PRO A 101 10.97 -7.31 -20.60
C PRO A 101 11.75 -6.66 -21.73
N GLU A 102 11.92 -7.40 -22.83
CA GLU A 102 12.51 -6.87 -24.05
C GLU A 102 11.66 -5.73 -24.64
N ALA A 103 12.28 -4.93 -25.51
CA ALA A 103 11.57 -3.85 -26.19
C ALA A 103 10.46 -4.42 -27.09
N TYR A 104 9.23 -3.99 -26.85
CA TYR A 104 8.11 -4.31 -27.73
C TYR A 104 8.22 -3.53 -29.05
N ASP A 105 8.17 -4.23 -30.18
CA ASP A 105 8.34 -3.66 -31.51
C ASP A 105 7.10 -2.92 -32.04
N HIS A 106 6.04 -2.84 -31.24
CA HIS A 106 4.74 -2.23 -31.56
C HIS A 106 3.98 -2.93 -32.70
N HIS A 107 4.28 -4.19 -32.99
CA HIS A 107 3.54 -5.01 -33.93
C HIS A 107 2.57 -5.95 -33.21
N GLN A 108 1.37 -6.13 -33.76
CA GLN A 108 0.42 -7.09 -33.21
C GLN A 108 0.98 -8.50 -33.35
N ASP A 109 1.01 -9.23 -32.24
CA ASP A 109 1.50 -10.60 -32.17
C ASP A 109 0.49 -11.50 -31.43
N TRP A 110 0.52 -12.80 -31.72
CA TRP A 110 -0.38 -13.82 -31.15
C TRP A 110 0.43 -14.93 -30.49
N GLY A 111 -0.03 -15.43 -29.34
CA GLY A 111 0.70 -16.48 -28.61
C GLY A 111 1.97 -15.94 -27.95
N THR A 112 1.85 -14.82 -27.24
CA THR A 112 2.98 -14.12 -26.60
C THR A 112 3.34 -14.71 -25.23
N ASP A 113 2.88 -15.91 -24.89
CA ASP A 113 3.17 -16.60 -23.63
C ASP A 113 4.67 -16.87 -23.42
N ALA A 114 5.42 -17.03 -24.51
CA ALA A 114 6.87 -17.18 -24.51
C ALA A 114 7.63 -15.91 -24.96
N ALA A 115 6.94 -14.80 -25.21
CA ALA A 115 7.56 -13.59 -25.75
C ALA A 115 8.28 -12.80 -24.66
N GLY A 116 9.57 -12.48 -24.87
CA GLY A 116 10.39 -11.76 -23.89
C GLY A 116 9.95 -10.33 -23.60
N PHE A 117 9.16 -9.71 -24.48
CA PHE A 117 8.61 -8.36 -24.29
C PHE A 117 7.28 -8.34 -23.51
N ALA A 118 6.63 -9.50 -23.35
CA ALA A 118 5.29 -9.58 -22.77
C ALA A 118 5.35 -9.92 -21.28
N VAL A 119 4.63 -9.13 -20.48
CA VAL A 119 4.27 -9.46 -19.10
C VAL A 119 2.76 -9.63 -19.08
N HIS A 120 2.30 -10.82 -18.72
CA HIS A 120 0.88 -11.12 -18.74
C HIS A 120 0.20 -10.81 -17.41
N ASN A 121 -1.11 -10.59 -17.43
CA ASN A 121 -1.91 -10.33 -16.22
C ASN A 121 -1.85 -11.48 -15.19
N PHE A 122 -1.55 -12.71 -15.63
CA PHE A 122 -1.35 -13.83 -14.72
C PHE A 122 0.04 -13.82 -14.04
N GLU A 123 1.00 -13.06 -14.58
CA GLU A 123 2.32 -12.85 -13.98
C GLU A 123 2.33 -11.64 -13.02
N ASP A 124 1.57 -10.58 -13.32
CA ASP A 124 1.37 -9.43 -12.41
C ASP A 124 -0.09 -9.27 -11.96
N ARG A 125 -0.41 -9.91 -10.83
CA ARG A 125 -1.72 -9.76 -10.17
C ARG A 125 -1.74 -8.67 -9.11
N SER A 126 -0.58 -8.07 -8.80
CA SER A 126 -0.40 -7.20 -7.64
C SER A 126 -1.21 -5.89 -7.71
N HIS A 127 -1.48 -5.42 -8.92
CA HIS A 127 -2.26 -4.21 -9.15
C HIS A 127 -3.77 -4.44 -9.01
N GLN A 128 -4.25 -5.69 -9.13
CA GLN A 128 -5.68 -6.00 -9.12
C GLN A 128 -6.15 -6.80 -7.91
N GLU A 129 -5.31 -7.67 -7.35
CA GLU A 129 -5.76 -8.66 -6.37
C GLU A 129 -4.83 -8.72 -5.15
N ILE A 130 -5.24 -8.02 -4.08
CA ILE A 130 -4.86 -8.42 -2.73
C ILE A 130 -5.82 -9.55 -2.37
N ILE A 131 -5.32 -10.78 -2.24
CA ILE A 131 -6.20 -11.89 -1.88
C ILE A 131 -6.78 -11.66 -0.47
N PRO A 132 -8.06 -11.94 -0.26
CA PRO A 132 -8.68 -11.78 1.05
C PRO A 132 -8.28 -12.97 1.95
N HIS A 133 -8.43 -12.81 3.26
CA HIS A 133 -7.97 -13.80 4.24
C HIS A 133 -8.66 -15.17 4.11
N GLU A 134 -9.84 -15.21 3.49
CA GLU A 134 -10.61 -16.41 3.20
C GLU A 134 -9.96 -17.30 2.13
N LEU A 135 -9.08 -16.74 1.28
CA LEU A 135 -8.31 -17.49 0.29
C LEU A 135 -6.94 -17.96 0.82
N LEU A 136 -6.58 -17.60 2.06
CA LEU A 136 -5.36 -18.09 2.69
C LEU A 136 -5.62 -19.43 3.38
N TYR A 137 -4.70 -20.39 3.19
CA TYR A 137 -4.71 -21.60 4.02
C TYR A 137 -4.02 -21.31 5.36
N LEU A 138 -4.76 -20.69 6.29
CA LEU A 138 -4.23 -20.22 7.57
C LEU A 138 -3.60 -21.32 8.42
N ALA A 139 -4.01 -22.58 8.26
CA ALA A 139 -3.44 -23.72 8.97
C ALA A 139 -1.98 -24.02 8.60
N HIS A 140 -1.49 -23.51 7.46
CA HIS A 140 -0.07 -23.60 7.11
C HIS A 140 0.81 -22.75 8.04
N PHE A 141 0.27 -21.65 8.58
CA PHE A 141 1.04 -20.69 9.34
C PHE A 141 0.94 -20.96 10.84
N PRO A 142 2.07 -21.06 11.57
CA PRO A 142 2.02 -21.21 13.01
C PRO A 142 1.41 -19.96 13.65
N PHE A 143 0.53 -20.18 14.63
CA PHE A 143 -0.04 -19.05 15.37
C PHE A 143 1.07 -18.29 16.09
N THR A 144 1.19 -17.00 15.77
CA THR A 144 2.06 -16.06 16.47
C THR A 144 1.24 -14.84 16.86
N ALA A 145 1.26 -14.50 18.15
CA ALA A 145 0.53 -13.34 18.67
C ALA A 145 1.07 -12.04 18.07
N ARG A 146 0.18 -11.06 17.87
CA ARG A 146 0.56 -9.75 17.33
C ARG A 146 1.27 -8.88 18.37
N ASN A 147 2.39 -8.29 17.98
CA ASN A 147 3.07 -7.26 18.76
C ASN A 147 2.20 -6.01 18.80
N LYS A 148 1.64 -5.72 19.97
CA LYS A 148 0.78 -4.56 20.18
C LYS A 148 1.64 -3.33 20.39
N ARG A 149 1.30 -2.25 19.68
CA ARG A 149 1.90 -0.94 19.90
C ARG A 149 1.62 -0.48 21.33
N VAL A 150 2.59 0.19 21.93
CA VAL A 150 2.45 0.77 23.26
C VAL A 150 1.49 1.96 23.17
N GLU A 151 0.41 1.91 23.94
CA GLU A 151 -0.53 3.01 24.08
C GLU A 151 -0.14 3.85 25.30
N THR A 152 0.09 5.14 25.09
CA THR A 152 0.26 6.12 26.17
C THR A 152 -1.11 6.67 26.53
N GLY A 153 -1.59 6.38 27.74
CA GLY A 153 -2.83 6.96 28.24
C GLY A 153 -2.66 8.42 28.67
N VAL A 154 -3.73 9.20 28.54
CA VAL A 154 -3.81 10.57 29.08
C VAL A 154 -4.97 10.63 30.06
N GLY A 155 -4.67 10.91 31.33
CA GLY A 155 -5.68 11.14 32.36
C GLY A 155 -6.44 12.45 32.10
N ALA A 156 -7.70 12.53 32.55
CA ALA A 156 -8.55 13.71 32.34
C ALA A 156 -7.90 15.02 32.84
N ASP A 157 -7.08 14.93 33.88
CA ASP A 157 -6.31 16.01 34.49
C ASP A 157 -5.11 16.49 33.65
N LYS A 158 -4.67 15.69 32.66
CA LYS A 158 -3.47 15.93 31.84
C LYS A 158 -3.78 16.08 30.35
N VAL A 159 -5.05 16.15 29.96
CA VAL A 159 -5.43 16.31 28.54
C VAL A 159 -4.97 17.65 27.97
N LEU A 160 -5.06 18.72 28.76
CA LEU A 160 -4.66 20.05 28.33
C LEU A 160 -3.13 20.16 28.30
N GLY A 161 -2.56 20.41 27.12
CA GLY A 161 -1.12 20.60 26.92
C GLY A 161 -0.31 19.31 26.76
N HIS A 162 -0.96 18.15 26.66
CA HIS A 162 -0.28 16.89 26.33
C HIS A 162 -0.26 16.68 24.82
N PHE A 163 0.95 16.55 24.27
CA PHE A 163 1.20 16.40 22.83
C PHE A 163 1.96 15.10 22.51
N GLU A 164 2.12 14.19 23.47
CA GLU A 164 2.80 12.93 23.17
C GLU A 164 1.91 12.04 22.29
N GLU A 165 2.53 11.29 21.40
CA GLU A 165 1.81 10.33 20.57
C GLU A 165 1.07 9.29 21.42
N ARG A 166 -0.21 9.09 21.09
CA ARG A 166 -1.04 8.09 21.76
C ARG A 166 -0.53 6.68 21.52
N PHE A 167 -0.03 6.38 20.33
CA PHE A 167 0.57 5.10 19.98
C PHE A 167 2.02 5.33 19.61
N ARG A 168 2.92 4.67 20.32
CA ARG A 168 4.33 4.66 19.93
C ARG A 168 4.55 3.62 18.84
N GLY A 169 5.47 3.91 17.93
CA GLY A 169 5.96 2.93 16.96
C GLY A 169 6.50 1.68 17.66
N LEU A 170 6.57 0.58 16.91
CA LEU A 170 7.30 -0.60 17.37
C LEU A 170 8.80 -0.27 17.34
N ASP A 171 9.55 -0.79 18.31
CA ASP A 171 11.02 -0.78 18.22
C ASP A 171 11.49 -1.69 17.08
N GLU A 172 12.76 -1.56 16.70
CA GLU A 172 13.31 -2.27 15.54
C GLU A 172 13.13 -3.80 15.64
N GLU A 173 13.29 -4.36 16.84
CA GLU A 173 13.10 -5.78 17.10
C GLU A 173 11.65 -6.22 16.82
N ASN A 174 10.68 -5.50 17.38
CA ASN A 174 9.27 -5.79 17.17
C ASN A 174 8.80 -5.52 15.73
N VAL A 175 9.41 -4.55 15.02
CA VAL A 175 9.17 -4.32 13.59
C VAL A 175 9.61 -5.53 12.78
N ARG A 176 10.82 -6.04 13.02
CA ARG A 176 11.33 -7.25 12.33
C ARG A 176 10.45 -8.46 12.63
N ALA A 177 10.08 -8.66 13.89
CA ALA A 177 9.19 -9.75 14.30
C ALA A 177 7.80 -9.67 13.64
N GLU A 178 7.25 -8.47 13.44
CA GLU A 178 6.00 -8.32 12.68
C GLU A 178 6.18 -8.59 11.18
N ALA A 179 7.32 -8.19 10.59
CA ALA A 179 7.62 -8.47 9.19
C ALA A 179 7.77 -9.98 8.93
N GLU A 180 8.39 -10.72 9.84
CA GLU A 180 8.52 -12.19 9.78
C GLU A 180 7.19 -12.94 9.89
N ARG A 181 6.15 -12.29 10.44
CA ARG A 181 4.77 -12.83 10.48
C ARG A 181 4.00 -12.65 9.16
N CYS A 182 4.62 -12.07 8.13
CA CYS A 182 4.00 -11.87 6.82
C CYS A 182 3.58 -13.21 6.20
N MET A 183 2.31 -13.31 5.79
CA MET A 183 1.75 -14.49 5.13
C MET A 183 1.90 -14.46 3.61
N SER A 184 2.67 -13.51 3.04
CA SER A 184 2.87 -13.36 1.59
C SER A 184 1.57 -13.42 0.77
N CYS A 185 0.51 -12.73 1.21
CA CYS A 185 -0.81 -12.82 0.59
C CYS A 185 -0.75 -12.51 -0.92
N GLY A 186 -1.03 -13.54 -1.74
CA GLY A 186 -1.04 -13.43 -3.21
C GLY A 186 0.33 -13.64 -3.87
N MET A 187 1.40 -13.90 -3.10
CA MET A 187 2.74 -14.13 -3.63
C MET A 187 3.26 -15.51 -3.23
N CYS A 188 4.03 -16.12 -4.13
CA CYS A 188 4.74 -17.35 -3.80
C CYS A 188 5.92 -17.06 -2.86
N PHE A 189 6.10 -17.92 -1.85
CA PHE A 189 7.17 -17.87 -0.84
C PHE A 189 7.93 -19.20 -0.76
N GLU A 190 7.89 -19.99 -1.85
CA GLU A 190 8.73 -21.18 -2.03
C GLU A 190 8.44 -22.35 -1.05
N CYS A 191 7.20 -22.52 -0.61
CA CYS A 191 6.84 -23.68 0.26
C CYS A 191 6.83 -25.04 -0.45
N ASP A 192 6.94 -25.08 -1.78
CA ASP A 192 6.93 -26.28 -2.62
C ASP A 192 5.68 -27.19 -2.55
N ASN A 193 4.64 -26.85 -1.78
CA ASN A 193 3.42 -27.65 -1.68
C ASN A 193 2.83 -27.99 -3.08
N CYS A 194 2.71 -26.99 -3.94
CA CYS A 194 2.15 -27.18 -5.28
C CYS A 194 2.95 -28.13 -6.16
N VAL A 195 4.28 -28.19 -5.98
CA VAL A 195 5.18 -29.11 -6.66
C VAL A 195 4.99 -30.53 -6.10
N ILE A 196 4.96 -30.66 -4.78
CA ILE A 196 4.86 -31.94 -4.08
C ILE A 196 3.52 -32.65 -4.33
N TYR A 197 2.41 -31.89 -4.31
CA TYR A 197 1.06 -32.44 -4.42
C TYR A 197 0.57 -32.57 -5.87
N CYS A 198 1.33 -32.10 -6.87
CA CYS A 198 0.91 -32.23 -8.26
C CYS A 198 0.99 -33.70 -8.71
N PRO A 199 -0.13 -34.36 -9.04
CA PRO A 199 -0.12 -35.77 -9.41
C PRO A 199 0.44 -36.03 -10.81
N GLN A 200 0.73 -34.98 -11.58
CA GLN A 200 1.20 -35.07 -12.97
C GLN A 200 2.60 -34.47 -13.15
N ASP A 201 3.26 -34.03 -12.07
CA ASP A 201 4.53 -33.29 -12.12
C ASP A 201 4.47 -32.11 -13.12
N ALA A 202 3.33 -31.44 -13.15
CA ALA A 202 3.04 -30.31 -14.05
C ALA A 202 3.47 -28.97 -13.46
N VAL A 203 3.61 -28.85 -12.12
CA VAL A 203 4.12 -27.63 -11.48
C VAL A 203 5.61 -27.77 -11.26
N LEU A 204 6.40 -26.89 -11.89
CA LEU A 204 7.85 -26.95 -11.92
C LEU A 204 8.44 -25.69 -11.28
N ARG A 205 9.61 -25.83 -10.67
CA ARG A 205 10.35 -24.68 -10.13
C ARG A 205 10.94 -23.86 -11.29
N THR A 206 10.78 -22.55 -11.22
CA THR A 206 11.39 -21.61 -12.16
C THR A 206 12.93 -21.72 -12.08
N PRO A 207 13.65 -21.73 -13.20
CA PRO A 207 15.11 -21.69 -13.21
C PRO A 207 15.66 -20.52 -12.40
N LYS A 208 16.77 -20.73 -11.67
CA LYS A 208 17.32 -19.72 -10.73
C LYS A 208 17.72 -18.40 -11.39
N ASP A 209 18.08 -18.45 -12.66
CA ASP A 209 18.41 -17.30 -13.50
C ASP A 209 17.17 -16.56 -14.00
N GLN A 210 15.97 -17.10 -13.76
CA GLN A 210 14.67 -16.56 -14.19
C GLN A 210 13.69 -16.35 -13.02
N THR A 211 14.12 -16.59 -11.78
CA THR A 211 13.32 -16.35 -10.57
C THR A 211 13.40 -14.90 -10.12
N THR A 212 12.27 -14.38 -9.67
CA THR A 212 12.19 -13.12 -8.89
C THR A 212 11.15 -13.28 -7.78
N MET A 213 11.02 -12.26 -6.92
CA MET A 213 10.01 -12.25 -5.86
C MET A 213 8.62 -12.51 -6.45
N GLY A 214 7.94 -13.55 -5.96
CA GLY A 214 6.63 -13.94 -6.47
C GLY A 214 6.66 -14.78 -7.75
N ARG A 215 7.82 -15.05 -8.39
CA ARG A 215 7.96 -15.88 -9.60
C ARG A 215 8.85 -17.09 -9.35
N TYR A 216 8.30 -18.10 -8.68
CA TYR A 216 9.07 -19.26 -8.22
C TYR A 216 8.67 -20.59 -8.85
N VAL A 217 7.43 -20.71 -9.31
CA VAL A 217 6.93 -21.90 -9.97
C VAL A 217 6.16 -21.52 -11.23
N TYR A 218 6.21 -22.39 -12.23
CA TYR A 218 5.42 -22.31 -13.45
C TYR A 218 4.70 -23.64 -13.69
N THR A 219 3.66 -23.60 -14.54
CA THR A 219 2.88 -24.79 -14.88
C THR A 219 3.19 -25.22 -16.31
N ASP A 220 3.59 -26.47 -16.49
CA ASP A 220 3.60 -27.17 -17.77
C ASP A 220 2.16 -27.58 -18.11
N TYR A 221 1.54 -26.80 -19.01
CA TYR A 221 0.15 -27.01 -19.40
C TYR A 221 -0.06 -28.26 -20.25
N ASP A 222 0.97 -28.82 -20.87
CA ASP A 222 0.86 -30.08 -21.61
C ASP A 222 0.68 -31.29 -20.67
N ARG A 223 1.14 -31.16 -19.42
CA ARG A 223 0.95 -32.16 -18.35
C ARG A 223 -0.23 -31.87 -17.44
N CYS A 224 -0.69 -30.63 -17.41
CA CYS A 224 -1.73 -30.21 -16.49
C CYS A 224 -3.10 -30.78 -16.90
N ILE A 225 -3.72 -31.52 -15.98
CA ILE A 225 -5.08 -32.09 -16.18
C ILE A 225 -6.19 -31.26 -15.51
N GLY A 226 -5.87 -30.09 -14.95
CA GLY A 226 -6.86 -29.22 -14.30
C GLY A 226 -7.49 -29.81 -13.03
N CYS A 227 -6.73 -30.57 -12.23
CA CYS A 227 -7.25 -31.19 -11.00
C CYS A 227 -7.37 -30.24 -9.78
N HIS A 228 -6.86 -29.01 -9.89
CA HIS A 228 -6.92 -27.92 -8.88
C HIS A 228 -6.18 -28.15 -7.56
N ILE A 229 -5.60 -29.34 -7.34
CA ILE A 229 -4.87 -29.68 -6.10
C ILE A 229 -3.79 -28.65 -5.77
N CYS A 230 -3.01 -28.21 -6.76
CA CYS A 230 -1.95 -27.22 -6.55
C CYS A 230 -2.47 -25.86 -6.05
N ALA A 231 -3.68 -25.45 -6.47
CA ALA A 231 -4.34 -24.25 -5.99
C ALA A 231 -4.87 -24.43 -4.56
N GLU A 232 -5.50 -25.57 -4.27
CA GLU A 232 -6.04 -25.88 -2.93
C GLU A 232 -4.96 -25.95 -1.84
N VAL A 233 -3.78 -26.48 -2.16
CA VAL A 233 -2.67 -26.61 -1.19
C VAL A 233 -1.80 -25.35 -1.11
N CYS A 234 -2.05 -24.34 -1.94
CA CYS A 234 -1.29 -23.10 -1.94
C CYS A 234 -1.72 -22.23 -0.76
N PRO A 235 -0.84 -21.97 0.23
CA PRO A 235 -1.30 -21.31 1.44
C PRO A 235 -1.46 -19.80 1.30
N THR A 236 -0.89 -19.24 0.23
CA THR A 236 -0.90 -17.81 -0.07
C THR A 236 -1.79 -17.44 -1.25
N GLY A 237 -2.61 -18.37 -1.76
CA GLY A 237 -3.48 -18.12 -2.91
C GLY A 237 -2.75 -17.65 -4.19
N TYR A 238 -1.44 -17.89 -4.27
CA TYR A 238 -0.62 -17.53 -5.43
C TYR A 238 -1.08 -18.25 -6.70
N ILE A 239 -1.37 -19.55 -6.60
CA ILE A 239 -1.92 -20.33 -7.70
C ILE A 239 -3.42 -20.08 -7.77
N ASN A 240 -3.86 -19.48 -8.87
CA ASN A 240 -5.28 -19.33 -9.19
C ASN A 240 -5.59 -20.12 -10.46
N MET A 241 -6.72 -20.83 -10.44
CA MET A 241 -7.23 -21.52 -11.61
C MET A 241 -7.97 -20.47 -12.45
N GLY A 242 -7.42 -20.08 -13.61
CA GLY A 242 -7.97 -19.05 -14.51
C GLY A 242 -9.34 -19.36 -15.13
N MET A 243 -10.08 -20.32 -14.59
CA MET A 243 -11.50 -20.51 -14.85
C MET A 243 -12.22 -19.70 -13.78
N GLY A 244 -12.71 -18.51 -14.14
CA GLY A 244 -13.34 -17.56 -13.23
C GLY A 244 -14.15 -18.26 -12.15
N ALA A 245 -13.70 -18.11 -10.90
CA ALA A 245 -14.50 -18.48 -9.76
C ALA A 245 -15.69 -17.51 -9.70
N ASP A 246 -16.90 -18.05 -9.52
CA ASP A 246 -18.14 -17.31 -9.33
C ASP A 246 -18.04 -16.21 -8.26
#